data_AF-A0A1H9R963-F1
#
_entry.id   AF-A0A1H9R963-F1
#
_cell.length_a   1.000
_cell.length_b   1.000
_cell.length_c   1.000
_cell.angle_alpha   90.00
_cell.angle_beta   90.00
_cell.angle_gamma   90.00
#
_symmetry.space_group_name_H-M   'P 1'
#
loop_
_entity.id
_entity.type
_entity.pdbx_description
1 polymer ?
#
loop_
_entity_poly.entity_id
_entity_poly.type
_entity_poly.pdbx_seq_one_letter_code
_entity_poly.pdbx_strand_id
1 'polypeptide(L)'
;MTPVSTTLSTELLLHRAGTKSYWRGLTYREAVLSLRVHSRHVAARVRGGDEDAYAVQLSWSGTHLVGACSCPHGSEGFFCKHCVAVGLVLLDRGETVPPPDAEDVELKDVLRTLPPEVLRELLYEQAAGDPELRARIMSSR
;
A
#
# COMPACT_ATOMS: atom_id res chain seq x y z
N MET A 1 -12.67 15.50 -14.85
CA MET A 1 -11.61 15.00 -13.96
C MET A 1 -10.43 14.61 -14.82
N THR A 2 -9.34 15.35 -14.75
CA THR A 2 -8.07 14.99 -15.40
C THR A 2 -7.59 13.65 -14.83
N PRO A 3 -7.16 12.68 -15.63
CA PRO A 3 -6.63 11.44 -15.08
C PRO A 3 -5.42 11.78 -14.22
N VAL A 4 -5.52 11.44 -12.94
CA VAL A 4 -4.40 11.50 -12.02
C VAL A 4 -3.44 10.38 -12.45
N SER A 5 -2.24 10.74 -12.91
CA SER A 5 -1.23 9.74 -13.25
C SER A 5 -0.63 9.16 -11.97
N THR A 6 -0.96 7.90 -11.67
CA THR A 6 -0.39 7.09 -10.58
C THR A 6 0.60 6.08 -11.16
N THR A 7 1.61 6.60 -11.85
CA THR A 7 2.64 5.76 -12.48
C THR A 7 3.85 5.66 -11.57
N LEU A 8 4.24 4.43 -11.20
CA LEU A 8 5.50 4.18 -10.53
C LEU A 8 6.65 4.41 -11.52
N SER A 9 7.66 5.18 -11.13
CA SER A 9 8.87 5.39 -11.93
C SER A 9 10.09 5.62 -11.06
N THR A 10 11.28 5.50 -11.65
CA THR A 10 12.55 5.82 -10.99
C THR A 10 12.63 7.27 -10.54
N GLU A 11 12.08 8.20 -11.33
CA GLU A 11 12.04 9.63 -11.04
C GLU A 11 11.13 9.91 -9.85
N LEU A 12 9.98 9.24 -9.78
CA LEU A 12 9.08 9.34 -8.64
C LEU A 12 9.74 8.80 -7.37
N LEU A 13 10.40 7.64 -7.44
CA LEU A 13 11.12 7.08 -6.30
C LEU A 13 12.24 8.02 -5.82
N LEU A 14 12.99 8.62 -6.75
CA LEU A 14 14.00 9.62 -6.44
C LEU A 14 13.39 10.87 -5.78
N HIS A 15 12.29 11.38 -6.33
CA HIS A 15 11.59 12.54 -5.78
C HIS A 15 11.06 12.29 -4.37
N ARG A 16 10.46 11.12 -4.12
CA ARG A 16 9.90 10.76 -2.80
C ARG A 16 10.97 10.51 -1.75
N ALA A 17 12.05 9.84 -2.11
CA ALA A 17 13.10 9.45 -1.18
C ALA A 17 14.17 10.53 -0.96
N GLY A 18 14.35 11.41 -1.95
CA GLY A 18 15.53 12.25 -2.06
C GLY A 18 16.79 11.45 -2.43
N THR A 19 17.81 12.18 -2.88
CA THR A 19 19.04 11.63 -3.47
C THR A 19 19.72 10.59 -2.58
N LYS A 20 19.92 10.88 -1.29
CA LYS A 20 20.65 10.00 -0.37
C LYS A 20 19.97 8.63 -0.18
N SER A 21 18.67 8.63 0.07
CA SER A 21 17.91 7.38 0.25
C SER A 21 17.76 6.62 -1.06
N TYR A 22 17.60 7.32 -2.18
CA TYR A 22 17.52 6.71 -3.50
C TYR A 22 18.79 5.93 -3.87
N TRP A 23 19.97 6.56 -3.77
CA TRP A 23 21.24 5.90 -4.09
C TRP A 23 21.51 4.68 -3.20
N ARG A 24 21.18 4.76 -1.91
CA ARG A 24 21.27 3.60 -1.02
C ARG A 24 20.24 2.52 -1.36
N GLY A 25 19.08 2.90 -1.89
CA GLY A 25 18.05 1.96 -2.31
C GLY A 25 18.46 1.12 -3.52
N LEU A 26 19.23 1.71 -4.46
CA LEU A 26 19.77 0.99 -5.62
C LEU A 26 20.63 -0.22 -5.21
N THR A 27 21.37 -0.12 -4.11
CA THR A 27 22.22 -1.21 -3.61
C THR A 27 21.47 -2.23 -2.74
N TYR A 28 20.15 -2.10 -2.55
CA TYR A 28 19.34 -2.91 -1.63
C TYR A 28 18.31 -3.80 -2.34
N ARG A 29 18.33 -3.89 -3.68
CA ARG A 29 17.39 -4.74 -4.45
C ARG A 29 17.47 -6.22 -4.01
N GLU A 30 18.68 -6.76 -3.92
CA GLU A 30 18.95 -8.14 -3.43
C GLU A 30 18.67 -8.33 -1.92
N ALA A 31 18.37 -7.24 -1.20
CA ALA A 31 17.94 -7.31 0.19
C ALA A 31 16.41 -7.46 0.31
N VAL A 32 15.64 -7.34 -0.77
CA VAL A 32 14.19 -7.61 -0.77
C VAL A 32 13.97 -9.12 -0.70
N LEU A 33 13.62 -9.61 0.48
CA LEU A 33 13.46 -11.03 0.78
C LEU A 33 12.14 -11.59 0.26
N SER A 34 11.08 -10.79 0.34
CA SER A 34 9.76 -11.13 -0.18
C SER A 34 9.03 -9.87 -0.61
N LEU A 35 8.17 -10.02 -1.61
CA LEU A 35 7.34 -8.96 -2.15
C LEU A 35 6.04 -9.58 -2.65
N ARG A 36 4.91 -9.00 -2.26
CA ARG A 36 3.58 -9.36 -2.72
C ARG A 36 2.80 -8.11 -3.09
N VAL A 37 2.20 -8.11 -4.28
CA VAL A 37 1.23 -7.12 -4.70
C VAL A 37 -0.15 -7.58 -4.22
N HIS A 38 -0.83 -6.72 -3.47
CA HIS A 38 -2.23 -6.87 -3.05
C HIS A 38 -3.12 -5.97 -3.90
N SER A 39 -4.44 -6.02 -3.78
CA SER A 39 -5.32 -5.18 -4.62
C SER A 39 -5.11 -3.68 -4.44
N ARG A 40 -4.67 -3.22 -3.26
CA ARG A 40 -4.57 -1.77 -2.94
C ARG A 40 -3.20 -1.29 -2.46
N HIS A 41 -2.26 -2.21 -2.31
CA HIS A 41 -0.92 -1.88 -1.84
C HIS A 41 0.08 -2.99 -2.20
N VAL A 42 1.35 -2.72 -1.98
CA VAL A 42 2.42 -3.73 -2.04
C VAL A 42 2.95 -3.93 -0.65
N ALA A 43 3.15 -5.18 -0.25
CA ALA A 43 3.79 -5.55 1.01
C ALA A 43 5.09 -6.29 0.73
N ALA A 44 6.15 -5.98 1.46
CA ALA A 44 7.46 -6.59 1.27
C ALA A 44 8.21 -6.74 2.59
N ARG A 45 9.20 -7.64 2.60
CA ARG A 45 10.20 -7.74 3.67
C ARG A 45 11.59 -7.45 3.11
N VAL A 46 12.32 -6.55 3.75
CA VAL A 46 13.67 -6.15 3.31
C VAL A 46 14.65 -6.40 4.44
N ARG A 47 15.73 -7.14 4.16
CA ARG A 47 16.80 -7.45 5.11
C ARG A 47 17.35 -6.16 5.74
N GLY A 48 17.36 -6.10 7.07
CA GLY A 48 17.96 -5.02 7.84
C GLY A 48 19.47 -5.17 8.02
N GLY A 49 20.05 -4.26 8.81
CA GLY A 49 21.46 -4.35 9.22
C GLY A 49 21.67 -5.35 10.37
N ASP A 50 20.72 -5.42 11.30
CA ASP A 50 20.80 -6.26 12.50
C ASP A 50 19.67 -7.31 12.46
N GLU A 51 19.97 -8.45 11.82
CA GLU A 51 19.27 -9.75 11.72
C GLU A 51 17.74 -9.81 11.40
N ASP A 52 16.95 -8.79 11.69
CA ASP A 52 15.52 -8.73 11.41
C ASP A 52 15.21 -8.01 10.09
N ALA A 53 14.29 -8.58 9.33
CA ALA A 53 13.78 -7.98 8.10
C ALA A 53 12.71 -6.94 8.40
N TYR A 54 12.88 -5.72 7.88
CA TYR A 54 11.91 -4.65 7.97
C TYR A 54 10.69 -4.92 7.11
N ALA A 55 9.50 -4.67 7.65
CA ALA A 55 8.26 -4.67 6.90
C ALA A 55 8.13 -3.36 6.12
N VAL A 56 7.85 -3.45 4.83
CA VAL A 56 7.67 -2.32 3.93
C VAL A 56 6.30 -2.43 3.28
N GLN A 57 5.59 -1.31 3.20
CA GLN A 57 4.39 -1.17 2.40
C GLN A 57 4.51 0.03 1.47
N LEU A 58 4.10 -0.15 0.21
CA LEU A 58 3.92 0.93 -0.75
C LEU A 58 2.44 1.01 -1.16
N SER A 59 1.87 2.20 -1.15
CA SER A 59 0.50 2.45 -1.58
C SER A 59 0.37 3.87 -2.13
N TRP A 60 -0.77 4.18 -2.74
CA TRP A 60 -1.08 5.55 -3.16
C TRP A 60 -2.06 6.21 -2.20
N SER A 61 -1.80 7.47 -1.87
CA SER A 61 -2.75 8.38 -1.24
C SER A 61 -3.09 9.48 -2.25
N GLY A 62 -4.21 9.30 -2.95
CA GLY A 62 -4.52 10.10 -4.14
C GLY A 62 -3.41 9.95 -5.19
N THR A 63 -2.74 11.05 -5.53
CA THR A 63 -1.64 11.07 -6.51
C THR A 63 -0.28 10.78 -5.88
N HIS A 64 -0.20 10.64 -4.55
CA HIS A 64 1.06 10.59 -3.82
C HIS A 64 1.45 9.16 -3.48
N LEU A 65 2.64 8.74 -3.91
CA LEU A 65 3.21 7.48 -3.49
C LEU A 65 3.63 7.55 -2.01
N VAL A 66 3.01 6.72 -1.18
CA VAL A 66 3.29 6.58 0.25
C VAL A 66 4.13 5.32 0.46
N GLY A 67 5.14 5.43 1.29
CA GLY A 67 5.96 4.30 1.72
C GLY A 67 6.01 4.26 3.23
N ALA A 68 5.56 3.16 3.82
CA ALA A 68 5.71 2.87 5.24
C ALA A 68 6.78 1.78 5.40
N CYS A 69 7.74 1.99 6.30
CA CYS A 69 8.78 1.00 6.58
C CYS A 69 9.04 0.94 8.07
N SER A 70 9.14 -0.26 8.63
CA SER A 70 9.42 -0.48 10.06
C SER A 70 10.88 -0.22 10.47
N CYS A 71 11.69 0.42 9.62
CA CYS A 71 13.07 0.78 9.97
C CYS A 71 13.08 2.15 10.66
N PRO A 72 14.14 2.50 11.43
CA PRO A 72 14.17 3.74 12.21
C PRO A 72 13.84 5.00 11.38
N HIS A 73 14.39 5.09 10.17
CA HIS A 73 14.11 6.23 9.29
C HIS A 73 12.68 6.21 8.74
N GLY A 74 12.13 5.03 8.46
CA GLY A 74 10.76 4.88 7.99
C GLY A 74 9.71 5.13 9.07
N SER A 75 10.00 4.77 10.33
CA SER A 75 9.12 5.03 11.47
C SER A 75 8.95 6.51 11.79
N GLU A 76 9.91 7.34 11.37
CA GLU A 76 9.80 8.81 11.42
C GLU A 76 8.96 9.38 10.26
N GLY A 77 8.41 8.53 9.39
CA GLY A 77 7.57 8.92 8.25
C GLY A 77 8.33 9.19 6.95
N PHE A 78 9.65 8.96 6.92
CA PHE A 78 10.44 9.19 5.71
C PHE A 78 10.35 8.04 4.70
N PHE A 79 10.35 8.38 3.41
CA PHE A 79 10.46 7.41 2.34
C PHE A 79 11.90 6.90 2.26
N CYS A 80 12.17 5.80 2.96
CA CYS A 80 13.52 5.31 3.18
C CYS A 80 14.06 4.49 2.00
N LYS A 81 15.35 4.12 2.09
CA LYS A 81 16.02 3.26 1.08
C LYS A 81 15.32 1.92 0.85
N HIS A 82 14.63 1.35 1.85
CA HIS A 82 13.92 0.08 1.69
C HIS A 82 12.66 0.26 0.84
N CYS A 83 11.94 1.37 1.02
CA CYS A 83 10.82 1.74 0.14
C CYS A 83 11.29 1.91 -1.31
N VAL A 84 12.46 2.54 -1.50
CA VAL A 84 13.08 2.65 -2.84
C VAL A 84 13.40 1.27 -3.41
N ALA A 85 14.08 0.40 -2.65
CA ALA A 85 14.44 -0.94 -3.11
C ALA A 85 13.22 -1.76 -3.55
N VAL A 86 12.13 -1.72 -2.77
CA VAL A 86 10.86 -2.37 -3.12
C VAL A 86 10.27 -1.78 -4.40
N GLY A 87 10.25 -0.45 -4.53
CA GLY A 87 9.77 0.21 -5.76
C GLY A 87 10.58 -0.16 -7.00
N LEU A 88 11.89 -0.29 -6.87
CA LEU A 88 12.77 -0.70 -7.97
C LEU A 88 12.56 -2.18 -8.34
N VAL A 89 12.37 -3.06 -7.36
CA VAL A 89 12.08 -4.48 -7.62
C VAL A 89 10.73 -4.65 -8.32
N LEU A 90 9.71 -3.85 -8.00
CA LEU A 90 8.45 -3.82 -8.77
C LEU A 90 8.71 -3.47 -10.24
N LEU A 91 9.45 -2.38 -10.49
CA LEU A 91 9.78 -1.95 -11.84
C LEU A 91 10.55 -3.01 -12.62
N ASP A 92 11.54 -3.67 -11.97
CA ASP A 92 12.31 -4.76 -12.58
C ASP A 92 11.43 -5.97 -12.95
N ARG A 93 10.32 -6.21 -12.21
CA ARG A 93 9.34 -7.26 -12.48
C ARG A 93 8.27 -6.86 -13.50
N GLY A 94 8.25 -5.60 -13.96
CA GLY A 94 7.16 -5.05 -14.76
C GLY A 94 5.85 -4.88 -13.97
N GLU A 95 5.92 -4.88 -12.65
CA GLU A 95 4.80 -4.65 -11.73
C GLU A 95 4.77 -3.18 -11.28
N THR A 96 3.63 -2.76 -10.72
CA THR A 96 3.45 -1.41 -10.15
C THR A 96 2.71 -1.48 -8.83
N VAL A 97 2.66 -0.36 -8.11
CA VAL A 97 1.76 -0.20 -6.96
C VAL A 97 0.33 0.00 -7.50
N PRO A 98 -0.65 -0.84 -7.09
CA PRO A 98 -2.02 -0.75 -7.56
C PRO A 98 -2.61 0.64 -7.30
N PRO A 99 -3.36 1.24 -8.23
CA PRO A 99 -3.86 2.60 -8.09
C PRO A 99 -4.86 2.74 -6.93
N PRO A 100 -5.09 3.95 -6.39
CA PRO A 100 -5.96 4.18 -5.24
C PRO A 100 -7.40 3.66 -5.41
N ASP A 101 -7.90 3.68 -6.64
CA ASP A 101 -9.24 3.28 -7.06
C ASP A 101 -9.32 1.84 -7.54
N ALA A 102 -8.24 1.06 -7.42
CA ALA A 102 -8.27 -0.37 -7.67
C ALA A 102 -9.34 -1.05 -6.81
N GLU A 103 -10.05 -1.99 -7.44
CA GLU A 103 -11.03 -2.84 -6.75
C GLU A 103 -10.35 -3.67 -5.66
N ASP A 104 -10.90 -3.66 -4.45
CA ASP A 104 -10.39 -4.47 -3.34
C ASP A 104 -10.86 -5.92 -3.45
N VAL A 105 -10.18 -6.72 -4.28
CA VAL A 105 -10.55 -8.10 -4.57
C VAL A 105 -10.42 -8.97 -3.32
N GLU A 106 -9.35 -8.81 -2.53
CA GLU A 106 -9.19 -9.58 -1.30
C GLU A 106 -10.33 -9.30 -0.30
N LEU A 107 -10.72 -8.04 -0.10
CA LEU A 107 -11.87 -7.73 0.75
C LEU A 107 -13.15 -8.34 0.20
N LYS A 108 -13.39 -8.24 -1.12
CA LYS A 108 -14.59 -8.84 -1.75
C LYS A 108 -14.63 -10.35 -1.55
N ASP A 109 -13.50 -11.03 -1.70
CA ASP A 109 -13.42 -12.48 -1.51
C ASP A 109 -13.68 -12.86 -0.05
N VAL A 110 -13.10 -12.14 0.91
CA VAL A 110 -13.42 -12.36 2.33
C VAL A 110 -14.90 -12.14 2.60
N LEU A 111 -15.50 -11.05 2.13
CA LEU A 111 -16.92 -10.75 2.31
C LEU A 111 -17.83 -11.86 1.75
N ARG A 112 -17.46 -12.49 0.63
CA ARG A 112 -18.20 -13.63 0.04
C ARG A 112 -18.18 -14.88 0.93
N THR A 113 -17.16 -15.05 1.76
CA THR A 113 -17.02 -16.22 2.65
C THR A 113 -17.75 -16.04 3.99
N LEU A 114 -18.15 -14.82 4.35
CA LEU A 114 -18.79 -14.54 5.63
C LEU A 114 -20.28 -14.92 5.63
N PRO A 115 -20.80 -15.48 6.74
CA PRO A 115 -22.24 -15.73 6.87
C PRO A 115 -23.06 -14.42 6.78
N PRO A 116 -24.27 -14.45 6.20
CA PRO A 116 -25.12 -13.27 6.08
C PRO A 116 -25.43 -12.55 7.40
N GLU A 117 -25.41 -13.26 8.53
CA GLU A 117 -25.65 -12.66 9.86
C GLU A 117 -24.48 -11.78 10.29
N VAL A 118 -23.25 -12.23 10.05
CA VAL A 118 -22.03 -11.47 10.35
C VAL A 118 -21.98 -10.19 9.50
N LEU A 119 -22.33 -10.31 8.21
CA LEU A 119 -22.39 -9.15 7.31
C LEU A 119 -23.44 -8.13 7.77
N ARG A 120 -24.62 -8.59 8.21
CA ARG A 120 -25.69 -7.71 8.73
C ARG A 120 -25.28 -6.99 10.00
N GLU A 121 -24.64 -7.69 10.93
CA GLU A 121 -24.15 -7.09 12.17
C GLU A 121 -23.08 -6.02 11.90
N LEU A 122 -22.06 -6.35 11.09
CA LEU A 122 -21.02 -5.39 10.70
C LEU A 122 -21.61 -4.15 10.01
N LEU A 123 -22.59 -4.33 9.11
CA LEU A 123 -23.27 -3.21 8.46
C LEU A 123 -24.08 -2.36 9.45
N TYR A 124 -24.75 -2.99 10.40
CA TYR A 124 -25.49 -2.28 11.44
C TYR A 124 -24.56 -1.45 12.33
N GLU A 125 -23.46 -2.04 12.81
CA GLU A 125 -22.46 -1.36 13.65
C GLU A 125 -21.89 -0.13 12.96
N GLN A 126 -21.50 -0.26 11.68
CA GLN A 126 -20.98 0.89 10.91
C GLN A 126 -22.07 1.95 10.68
N ALA A 127 -23.28 1.55 10.31
CA ALA A 127 -24.38 2.48 10.06
C ALA A 127 -24.88 3.18 11.34
N ALA A 128 -24.72 2.57 12.51
CA ALA A 128 -25.07 3.21 13.78
C ALA A 128 -24.21 4.45 14.06
N GLY A 129 -22.94 4.45 13.61
CA GLY A 129 -22.00 5.56 13.75
C GLY A 129 -21.94 6.52 12.56
N ASP A 130 -22.48 6.14 11.40
CA ASP A 130 -22.39 6.90 10.14
C ASP A 130 -23.80 7.26 9.62
N PRO A 131 -24.24 8.52 9.79
CA PRO A 131 -25.55 8.98 9.32
C PRO A 131 -25.76 8.86 7.81
N GLU A 132 -24.71 9.02 7.00
CA GLU A 132 -24.79 8.93 5.55
C GLU A 132 -25.00 7.48 5.11
N LEU A 133 -24.20 6.56 5.66
CA LEU A 133 -24.37 5.13 5.44
C LEU A 133 -25.76 4.66 5.89
N ARG A 134 -26.22 5.12 7.06
CA ARG A 134 -27.56 4.81 7.58
C ARG A 134 -28.66 5.23 6.61
N ALA A 135 -28.62 6.48 6.14
CA ALA A 135 -29.60 7.00 5.19
C ALA A 135 -29.62 6.18 3.90
N ARG A 136 -28.42 5.85 3.37
CA ARG A 136 -28.27 5.03 2.16
C ARG A 136 -28.86 3.63 2.30
N ILE A 137 -28.65 2.96 3.43
CA ILE A 137 -29.22 1.63 3.69
C ILE A 137 -30.76 1.71 3.78
N MET A 138 -31.29 2.72 4.48
CA MET A 138 -32.74 2.89 4.64
C MET A 138 -33.45 3.22 3.33
N SER A 139 -32.79 3.90 2.39
CA SER A 139 -33.33 4.22 1.07
C SER A 139 -33.13 3.12 0.02
N SER A 140 -32.40 2.05 0.35
CA SER A 140 -32.16 0.89 -0.54
C SER A 140 -33.32 -0.12 -0.53
N ARG A 141 -34.52 0.30 -0.11
CA ARG A 141 -35.74 -0.51 -0.08
C ARG A 141 -36.59 -0.30 -1.32
#